data_AF-A0A942HIP6-F1
#
_entry.id   AF-A0A942HIP6-F1
#
_cell.length_a   1.000
_cell.length_b   1.000
_cell.length_c   1.000
_cell.angle_alpha   90.00
_cell.angle_beta   90.00
_cell.angle_gamma   90.00
#
_symmetry.space_group_name_H-M   'P 1'
#
loop_
_entity.id
_entity.type
_entity.pdbx_description
1 polymer ?
#
loop_
_entity_poly.entity_id
_entity_poly.type
_entity_poly.pdbx_seq_one_letter_code
_entity_poly.pdbx_strand_id
1 'polypeptide(L)'
;MKRITFFFLAVFLLALSVSAQQTAPPKELLLFQKLDATVQSESRNFDGVLGVYLLDLAANHEISVNADETFPTASIIKIAILAE
;
A
#
# COMPACT_ATOMS: atom_id res chain seq x y z
N MET A 1 28.30 35.81 7.11
CA MET A 1 28.40 34.97 5.89
C MET A 1 27.99 33.52 6.15
N LYS A 2 28.57 32.81 7.14
CA LYS A 2 28.26 31.39 7.43
C LYS A 2 26.76 31.09 7.66
N ARG A 3 26.02 31.96 8.36
CA ARG A 3 24.58 31.80 8.63
C ARG A 3 23.70 31.84 7.37
N ILE A 4 24.08 32.66 6.39
CA ILE A 4 23.37 32.76 5.10
C ILE A 4 23.64 31.48 4.29
N THR A 5 24.88 30.99 4.29
CA THR A 5 25.25 29.73 3.64
C THR A 5 24.50 28.53 4.23
N PHE A 6 24.35 28.45 5.56
CA PHE A 6 23.55 27.41 6.21
C PHE A 6 22.07 27.46 5.84
N PHE A 7 21.50 28.66 5.69
CA PHE A 7 20.11 28.82 5.29
C PHE A 7 19.89 28.35 3.84
N PHE A 8 20.77 28.71 2.91
CA PHE A 8 20.71 28.23 1.53
C PHE A 8 20.91 26.71 1.43
N LEU A 9 21.80 26.13 2.24
CA LEU A 9 22.01 24.68 2.28
C LEU A 9 20.76 23.94 2.83
N ALA A 10 20.11 24.47 3.86
CA ALA A 10 18.89 23.90 4.41
C ALA A 10 17.73 23.95 3.40
N VAL A 11 17.57 25.05 2.68
CA VAL A 11 16.56 25.19 1.61
C VAL A 11 16.85 24.23 0.44
N PHE A 12 18.12 24.06 0.07
CA PHE A 12 18.52 23.12 -0.97
C PHE A 12 18.25 21.66 -0.58
N LEU A 13 18.55 21.29 0.67
CA LEU A 13 18.25 19.96 1.21
C LEU A 13 16.75 19.68 1.27
N LEU A 14 15.93 20.67 1.64
CA LEU A 14 14.48 20.55 1.66
C LEU A 14 13.87 20.37 0.25
N ALA A 15 14.44 21.04 -0.75
CA ALA A 15 14.00 20.94 -2.15
C ALA A 15 14.29 19.56 -2.76
N LEU A 16 15.40 18.91 -2.36
CA LEU A 16 15.74 17.56 -2.80
C LEU A 16 14.75 16.51 -2.28
N SER A 17 14.17 16.70 -1.09
CA SER A 17 13.18 15.77 -0.52
C SER A 17 11.85 15.75 -1.29
N VAL A 18 11.46 16.87 -1.93
CA VAL A 18 10.19 16.97 -2.67
C VAL A 18 10.25 16.20 -4.00
N SER A 19 11.43 16.14 -4.63
CA SER A 19 11.61 15.46 -5.93
C SER A 19 11.70 13.94 -5.81
N ALA A 20 11.79 13.38 -4.60
CA ALA A 20 11.86 11.94 -4.36
C ALA A 20 10.48 11.28 -4.19
N GLN A 21 9.40 12.06 -4.15
CA GLN A 21 8.05 11.53 -4.03
C GLN A 21 7.58 10.97 -5.37
N GLN A 22 7.96 9.73 -5.65
CA GLN A 22 7.51 8.99 -6.83
C GLN A 22 6.01 8.71 -6.68
N THR A 23 5.19 9.58 -7.25
CA THR A 23 3.74 9.37 -7.33
C THR A 23 3.51 8.28 -8.37
N ALA A 24 2.74 7.24 -8.02
CA ALA A 24 2.38 6.19 -8.97
C ALA A 24 1.86 6.83 -10.28
N PRO A 25 2.36 6.43 -11.47
CA PRO A 25 1.91 6.99 -12.72
C PRO A 25 0.38 6.89 -12.82
N PRO A 26 -0.31 7.91 -13.39
CA PRO A 26 -1.76 8.06 -13.29
C PRO A 26 -2.58 6.81 -13.65
N LYS A 27 -2.07 5.97 -14.55
CA LYS A 27 -2.70 4.72 -14.96
C LYS A 27 -2.69 3.65 -13.86
N GLU A 28 -1.59 3.52 -13.12
CA GLU A 28 -1.46 2.50 -12.05
C GLU A 28 -2.43 2.80 -10.91
N LEU A 29 -2.56 4.06 -10.51
CA LEU A 29 -3.55 4.49 -9.53
C LEU A 29 -4.99 4.17 -9.99
N LEU A 30 -5.32 4.43 -11.25
CA LEU A 30 -6.65 4.09 -11.80
C LEU A 30 -6.91 2.58 -11.81
N LEU A 31 -5.91 1.77 -12.14
CA LEU A 31 -6.02 0.31 -12.09
C LEU A 31 -6.20 -0.18 -10.66
N PHE A 32 -5.48 0.41 -9.70
CA PHE A 32 -5.62 0.08 -8.28
C PHE A 32 -7.02 0.41 -7.76
N GLN A 33 -7.55 1.60 -8.08
CA GLN A 33 -8.93 1.98 -7.74
C GLN A 33 -9.97 1.05 -8.38
N LYS A 34 -9.74 0.62 -9.62
CA LYS A 34 -10.60 -0.37 -10.27
C LYS A 34 -10.55 -1.72 -9.57
N LEU A 35 -9.37 -2.14 -9.12
CA LEU A 35 -9.20 -3.38 -8.36
C LEU A 35 -9.96 -3.32 -7.04
N ASP A 36 -9.79 -2.23 -6.27
CA ASP A 36 -10.52 -2.00 -5.02
C ASP A 36 -12.04 -2.08 -5.23
N ALA A 37 -12.58 -1.32 -6.20
CA ALA A 37 -14.00 -1.35 -6.53
C ALA A 37 -14.49 -2.77 -6.90
N THR A 38 -13.66 -3.56 -7.58
CA THR A 38 -13.97 -4.95 -7.93
C THR A 38 -14.01 -5.83 -6.69
N VAL A 39 -12.99 -5.78 -5.82
CA VAL A 39 -12.93 -6.55 -4.57
C VAL A 39 -14.13 -6.22 -3.67
N GLN A 40 -14.50 -4.95 -3.56
CA GLN A 40 -15.67 -4.52 -2.79
C GLN A 40 -16.98 -5.03 -3.39
N SER A 41 -17.09 -5.05 -4.72
CA SER A 41 -18.25 -5.61 -5.42
C SER A 41 -18.38 -7.11 -5.17
N GLU A 42 -17.31 -7.87 -5.36
CA GLU A 42 -17.31 -9.31 -5.12
C GLU A 42 -17.61 -9.64 -3.66
N SER A 43 -17.02 -8.90 -2.71
CA SER A 43 -17.29 -9.07 -1.28
C SER A 43 -18.77 -8.96 -0.94
N ARG A 44 -19.50 -7.99 -1.53
CA ARG A 44 -20.93 -7.80 -1.27
C ARG A 44 -21.82 -8.88 -1.89
N ASN A 45 -21.38 -9.46 -3.01
CA ASN A 45 -22.14 -10.46 -3.75
C ASN A 45 -21.78 -11.90 -3.37
N PHE A 46 -20.74 -12.08 -2.56
CA PHE A 46 -20.28 -13.39 -2.12
C PHE A 46 -21.24 -13.96 -1.07
N ASP A 47 -21.76 -15.17 -1.33
CA ASP A 47 -22.59 -15.92 -0.37
C ASP A 47 -21.69 -16.57 0.70
N GLY A 48 -21.19 -15.73 1.60
CA GLY A 48 -20.25 -16.11 2.66
C GLY A 48 -19.54 -14.90 3.25
N VAL A 49 -18.50 -15.14 4.05
CA VAL A 49 -17.63 -14.08 4.58
C VAL A 49 -16.32 -14.09 3.81
N LEU A 50 -16.01 -12.98 3.14
CA LEU A 50 -14.75 -12.78 2.44
C LEU A 50 -13.80 -11.92 3.29
N GLY A 51 -12.55 -12.36 3.42
CA GLY A 51 -11.44 -11.60 3.97
C GLY A 51 -10.36 -11.36 2.91
N VAL A 52 -9.96 -10.10 2.70
CA VAL A 52 -8.91 -9.71 1.75
C VAL A 52 -8.00 -8.67 2.39
N TYR A 53 -6.70 -8.90 2.31
CA TYR A 53 -5.68 -7.88 2.52
C TYR A 53 -4.72 -7.91 1.33
N LEU A 54 -4.49 -6.75 0.71
CA LEU A 54 -3.55 -6.58 -0.38
C LEU A 54 -2.70 -5.35 -0.09
N LEU A 55 -1.37 -5.51 -0.17
CA LEU A 55 -0.39 -4.45 -0.06
C LEU A 55 0.41 -4.37 -1.37
N ASP A 56 0.36 -3.23 -2.03
CA ASP A 56 1.27 -2.90 -3.13
C ASP A 56 2.63 -2.50 -2.54
N LEU A 57 3.63 -3.37 -2.68
CA LEU A 57 4.98 -3.14 -2.13
C LEU A 57 5.74 -1.99 -2.81
N ALA A 58 5.32 -1.55 -4.00
CA ALA A 58 5.96 -0.44 -4.71
C ALA A 58 5.41 0.92 -4.28
N ALA A 59 4.08 1.02 -4.13
CA ALA A 59 3.40 2.27 -3.83
C ALA A 59 2.87 2.40 -2.39
N ASN A 60 2.90 1.32 -1.61
CA ASN A 60 2.26 1.20 -0.29
C ASN A 60 0.75 1.51 -0.31
N HIS A 61 0.09 1.22 -1.43
CA HIS A 61 -1.37 1.24 -1.48
C HIS A 61 -1.93 -0.06 -0.90
N GLU A 62 -3.06 0.03 -0.20
CA GLU A 62 -3.69 -1.09 0.47
C GLU A 62 -5.14 -1.27 0.03
N ILE A 63 -5.60 -2.52 -0.02
CA ILE A 63 -7.02 -2.89 -0.09
C ILE A 63 -7.28 -3.81 1.10
N SER A 64 -8.30 -3.48 1.89
CA SER A 64 -8.69 -4.24 3.07
C SER A 64 -10.20 -4.48 3.08
N VAL A 65 -10.60 -5.73 3.25
CA VAL A 65 -11.97 -6.18 3.46
C VAL A 65 -11.93 -7.22 4.57
N ASN A 66 -12.51 -6.92 5.74
CA ASN A 66 -12.50 -7.79 6.92
C ASN A 66 -11.09 -8.36 7.24
N ALA A 67 -10.03 -7.60 6.98
CA ALA A 67 -8.65 -8.11 7.05
C ALA A 67 -8.21 -8.48 8.48
N ASP A 68 -8.80 -7.84 9.48
CA ASP A 68 -8.50 -8.06 10.90
C ASP A 68 -9.37 -9.16 11.52
N GLU A 69 -10.27 -9.78 10.75
CA GLU A 69 -11.09 -10.91 11.20
C GLU A 69 -10.32 -12.23 11.15
N THR A 70 -10.65 -13.15 12.05
CA THR A 70 -10.00 -14.47 12.08
C THR A 70 -10.65 -15.46 11.12
N PHE A 71 -9.87 -16.01 10.18
CA PHE A 71 -10.31 -17.05 9.25
C PHE A 71 -9.57 -18.38 9.46
N PRO A 72 -10.19 -19.54 9.20
CA PRO A 72 -9.49 -20.81 9.13
C PRO A 72 -8.43 -20.77 8.01
N THR A 73 -7.16 -20.81 8.37
CA THR A 73 -6.05 -20.72 7.40
C THR A 73 -5.87 -21.98 6.54
N ALA A 74 -6.55 -23.08 6.90
CA ALA A 74 -6.38 -24.39 6.28
C ALA A 74 -4.89 -24.73 6.08
N SER A 75 -4.50 -25.21 4.90
CA SER A 75 -3.10 -25.56 4.61
C SER A 75 -2.17 -24.36 4.36
N ILE A 76 -2.65 -23.10 4.37
CA ILE A 76 -1.78 -21.91 4.17
C ILE A 76 -0.77 -21.79 5.32
N ILE A 77 -1.15 -22.21 6.54
CA ILE A 77 -0.27 -22.21 7.71
C ILE A 77 1.06 -22.95 7.48
N LYS A 78 1.09 -23.93 6.57
CA LYS A 78 2.30 -24.69 6.25
C LYS A 78 3.43 -23.81 5.72
N ILE A 79 3.12 -22.70 5.06
CA ILE A 79 4.13 -21.75 4.59
C ILE A 79 4.78 -21.03 5.79
N ALA A 80 3.99 -20.56 6.75
CA ALA A 80 4.52 -19.95 7.96
C ALA A 80 5.38 -20.97 8.74
N ILE A 81 4.89 -22.20 8.92
CA ILE A 81 5.66 -23.27 9.59
C ILE A 81 6.99 -23.57 8.85
N LEU A 82 7.02 -23.53 7.52
CA LEU A 82 8.24 -23.75 6.75
C LEU A 82 9.26 -22.61 6.88
N ALA A 83 8.80 -21.40 7.16
CA ALA A 83 9.64 -20.21 7.25
C ALA A 83 10.32 -20.06 8.63
N GLU A 84 9.78 -20.71 9.67
CA GLU A 84 10.35 -20.78 11.03
C GLU A 84 11.42 -21.88 11.14
#